data_AF-A0A7C3XJN4-F1
#
_entry.id   AF-A0A7C3XJN4-F1
#
_cell.length_a   1.000
_cell.length_b   1.000
_cell.length_c   1.000
_cell.angle_alpha   90.00
_cell.angle_beta   90.00
_cell.angle_gamma   90.00
#
_symmetry.space_group_name_H-M   'P 1'
#
loop_
_entity.id
_entity.type
_entity.pdbx_description
1 polymer ?
#
loop_
_entity_poly.entity_id
_entity_poly.type
_entity_poly.pdbx_seq_one_letter_code
_entity_poly.pdbx_strand_id
1 'polypeptide(L)'
;MVCRVWTYEKKEDCWNTVLEFNSKSEKRVIWVPYVCTQMRDPACDEASKQPPCVRNCPGGARIYGDLDSPTDPAGKLVAEGKVKPLPYETDKPRAYFLGRVPADVENQLPKPSKALPRRYIPLTLVPY
;
A
#
# COMPACT_ATOMS: atom_id res chain seq x y z
N MET A 1 -1.51 -10.24 5.97
CA MET A 1 -0.81 -9.05 5.43
C MET A 1 -1.42 -7.82 6.05
N VAL A 2 -0.61 -6.94 6.61
CA VAL A 2 -1.03 -5.70 7.26
C VAL A 2 -0.58 -4.52 6.39
N CYS A 3 -1.47 -3.59 6.05
CA CYS A 3 -1.18 -2.44 5.17
C CYS A 3 -1.43 -1.11 5.89
N ARG A 4 -0.58 -0.11 5.64
CA ARG A 4 -0.64 1.24 6.23
C ARG A 4 -1.70 2.11 5.58
N VAL A 5 -2.48 2.81 6.41
CA VAL A 5 -3.34 3.93 6.02
C VAL A 5 -2.55 4.94 5.18
N TRP A 6 -3.09 5.30 4.01
CA TRP A 6 -2.35 6.08 3.03
C TRP A 6 -2.28 7.57 3.34
N THR A 7 -1.41 8.25 2.57
CA THR A 7 -1.13 9.67 2.71
C THR A 7 -2.29 10.59 2.35
N TYR A 8 -3.36 10.10 1.71
CA TYR A 8 -4.59 10.90 1.55
C TYR A 8 -5.29 11.12 2.90
N GLU A 9 -5.50 10.06 3.68
CA GLU A 9 -6.08 10.16 5.03
C GLU A 9 -5.14 10.93 5.97
N LYS A 10 -3.83 10.78 5.79
CA LYS A 10 -2.81 11.48 6.58
C LYS A 10 -2.45 12.89 6.09
N LYS A 11 -2.87 13.27 4.87
CA LYS A 11 -2.48 14.49 4.16
C LYS A 11 -0.96 14.67 4.06
N GLU A 12 -0.26 13.66 3.53
CA GLU A 12 1.21 13.64 3.36
C GLU A 12 1.66 13.34 1.91
N ASP A 13 2.88 13.75 1.53
CA ASP A 13 3.46 13.38 0.23
C ASP A 13 4.07 11.97 0.27
N CYS A 14 4.20 11.29 -0.88
CA CYS A 14 4.81 9.96 -0.88
C CYS A 14 5.51 9.52 -2.16
N TRP A 15 6.49 8.62 -1.98
CA TRP A 15 7.02 7.79 -3.06
C TRP A 15 6.17 6.54 -3.26
N ASN A 16 5.83 6.24 -4.51
CA ASN A 16 5.02 5.08 -4.90
C ASN A 16 5.60 4.32 -6.06
N THR A 17 5.35 3.02 -6.07
CA THR A 17 5.52 2.19 -7.25
C THR A 17 4.32 2.42 -8.16
N VAL A 18 4.56 2.85 -9.39
CA VAL A 18 3.52 3.17 -10.38
C VAL A 18 3.72 2.32 -11.62
N LEU A 19 2.62 1.86 -12.20
CA LEU A 19 2.60 1.42 -13.59
C LEU A 19 2.46 2.64 -14.48
N GLU A 20 3.33 2.69 -15.47
CA GLU A 20 3.28 3.67 -16.53
C GLU A 20 2.62 3.05 -17.75
N PHE A 21 1.46 3.58 -18.14
CA PHE A 21 0.77 3.17 -19.36
C PHE A 21 0.74 4.30 -20.36
N ASN A 22 1.19 4.03 -21.58
CA ASN A 22 1.05 4.96 -22.68
C ASN A 22 -0.32 4.78 -23.32
N SER A 23 -1.29 5.64 -22.98
CA SER A 23 -2.63 5.57 -23.54
C SER A 23 -2.67 6.26 -24.90
N LYS A 24 -2.92 5.48 -25.95
CA LYS A 24 -3.05 5.99 -27.33
C LYS A 24 -4.33 6.82 -27.50
N SER A 25 -5.44 6.42 -26.88
CA SER A 25 -6.73 7.12 -26.99
C SER A 25 -6.68 8.48 -26.30
N GLU A 26 -6.04 8.54 -25.14
CA GLU A 26 -5.91 9.76 -24.33
C GLU A 26 -4.70 10.61 -24.73
N LYS A 27 -3.86 10.12 -25.64
CA LYS A 27 -2.59 10.72 -26.09
C LYS A 27 -1.73 11.23 -24.93
N ARG A 28 -1.73 10.51 -23.80
CA ARG A 28 -1.00 10.86 -22.58
C ARG A 28 -0.57 9.61 -21.83
N VAL A 29 0.42 9.79 -20.96
CA VAL A 29 0.84 8.76 -20.02
C VAL A 29 -0.13 8.73 -18.84
N ILE A 30 -0.67 7.55 -18.55
CA ILE A 30 -1.53 7.27 -17.40
C ILE A 30 -0.69 6.53 -16.37
N TRP A 31 -0.73 7.02 -15.14
CA TRP A 31 0.02 6.48 -14.02
C TRP A 31 -0.94 5.76 -13.11
N VAL A 32 -0.82 4.44 -13.04
CA VAL A 32 -1.64 3.61 -12.16
C VAL A 32 -0.76 3.08 -11.05
N PRO A 33 -0.88 3.58 -9.82
CA PRO A 33 -0.11 3.05 -8.70
C PRO A 33 -0.31 1.54 -8.50
N TYR A 34 0.79 0.79 -8.37
CA TYR A 34 0.78 -0.68 -8.30
C TYR A 34 0.69 -1.22 -6.88
N VAL A 35 1.38 -0.57 -5.94
CA VAL A 35 1.09 -0.78 -4.52
C VAL A 35 -0.22 -0.04 -4.24
N CYS A 36 -1.14 -0.64 -3.49
CA CYS A 36 -2.42 -0.02 -3.12
C CYS A 36 -2.18 1.39 -2.58
N THR A 37 -2.42 2.41 -3.39
CA THR A 37 -2.24 3.82 -3.00
C THR A 37 -3.51 4.45 -2.50
N GLN A 38 -4.65 3.76 -2.61
CA GLN A 38 -5.94 4.28 -2.14
C GLN A 38 -6.14 5.74 -2.57
N MET A 39 -5.72 6.06 -3.81
CA MET A 39 -6.37 7.15 -4.53
C MET A 39 -7.87 6.87 -4.44
N ARG A 40 -8.72 7.90 -4.43
CA ARG A 40 -10.19 7.75 -4.54
C ARG A 40 -10.53 7.02 -5.85
N ASP A 41 -10.25 5.74 -5.89
CA ASP A 41 -10.94 4.79 -6.71
C ASP A 41 -12.34 4.77 -6.12
N PRO A 42 -13.39 5.04 -6.90
CA PRO A 42 -14.77 4.95 -6.44
C PRO A 42 -15.08 3.59 -5.78
N ALA A 43 -14.31 2.53 -6.09
CA ALA A 43 -14.39 1.24 -5.40
C ALA A 43 -13.84 1.25 -3.96
N CYS A 44 -13.07 2.25 -3.57
CA CYS A 44 -12.52 2.45 -2.22
C CYS A 44 -13.27 3.52 -1.41
N ASP A 45 -14.27 4.21 -1.99
CA ASP A 45 -14.83 5.44 -1.43
C ASP A 45 -16.03 5.26 -0.47
N GLU A 46 -16.08 6.21 0.47
CA GLU A 46 -17.01 6.60 1.56
C GLU A 46 -17.73 5.56 2.42
N ALA A 47 -18.26 4.46 1.88
CA ALA A 47 -19.20 3.62 2.63
C ALA A 47 -18.55 2.61 3.60
N SER A 48 -17.28 2.24 3.40
CA SER A 48 -16.71 1.04 4.03
C SER A 48 -15.39 1.21 4.80
N LYS A 49 -14.69 2.34 4.64
CA LYS A 49 -13.36 2.61 5.26
C LYS A 49 -12.31 1.51 5.04
N GLN A 50 -12.53 0.60 4.09
CA GLN A 50 -11.67 -0.56 3.82
C GLN A 50 -11.48 -0.74 2.31
N PRO A 51 -10.25 -1.02 1.85
CA PRO A 51 -9.99 -1.21 0.42
C PRO A 51 -10.63 -2.50 -0.10
N PRO A 52 -10.96 -2.59 -1.41
CA PRO A 52 -11.54 -3.78 -2.05
C PRO A 52 -10.75 -5.05 -1.75
N CYS A 53 -9.42 -4.95 -1.66
CA CYS A 53 -8.57 -6.09 -1.36
C CYS A 53 -8.87 -6.72 0.02
N VAL A 54 -9.30 -5.93 1.00
CA VAL A 54 -9.74 -6.39 2.34
C VAL A 54 -11.19 -6.85 2.28
N ARG A 55 -12.09 -6.05 1.71
CA ARG A 55 -13.53 -6.36 1.61
C ARG A 55 -13.81 -7.67 0.88
N ASN A 56 -13.06 -7.92 -0.18
CA ASN A 56 -13.21 -9.11 -1.02
C ASN A 56 -12.31 -10.27 -0.58
N CYS A 57 -11.65 -10.19 0.59
CA CYS A 57 -10.83 -11.29 1.09
C CYS A 57 -11.72 -12.31 1.81
N PRO A 58 -12.05 -13.46 1.22
CA PRO A 58 -12.97 -14.43 1.85
C PRO A 58 -12.39 -15.01 3.15
N GLY A 59 -11.06 -15.11 3.22
CA GLY A 59 -10.35 -15.66 4.39
C GLY A 59 -9.90 -14.62 5.42
N GLY A 60 -10.24 -13.33 5.26
CA GLY A 60 -9.84 -12.28 6.20
C GLY A 60 -8.32 -12.11 6.37
N ALA A 61 -7.52 -12.55 5.39
CA ALA A 61 -6.05 -12.58 5.48
C ALA A 61 -5.39 -11.19 5.36
N ARG A 62 -6.16 -10.17 4.98
CA ARG A 62 -5.69 -8.79 4.77
C ARG A 62 -6.29 -7.90 5.85
N ILE A 63 -5.41 -7.20 6.57
CA ILE A 63 -5.76 -6.27 7.65
C ILE A 63 -5.29 -4.88 7.21
N TYR A 64 -6.17 -3.90 7.31
CA TYR A 64 -5.91 -2.52 6.90
C TYR A 64 -6.18 -1.58 8.08
N GLY A 65 -5.30 -0.61 8.25
CA GLY A 65 -5.45 0.42 9.27
C GLY A 65 -4.18 1.22 9.52
N ASP A 66 -4.22 2.11 10.51
CA ASP A 66 -3.13 3.01 10.81
C ASP A 66 -2.01 2.27 11.56
N LEU A 67 -0.85 2.08 10.92
CA LEU A 67 0.27 1.36 11.53
C LEU A 67 0.98 2.14 12.62
N ASP A 68 0.77 3.45 12.67
CA ASP A 68 1.31 4.29 13.74
C ASP A 68 0.34 4.38 14.94
N SER A 69 -0.87 3.83 14.83
CA SER A 69 -1.88 3.81 15.88
C SER A 69 -1.92 2.45 16.62
N PRO A 70 -1.49 2.37 17.89
CA PRO A 70 -1.52 1.10 18.64
C PRO A 70 -2.93 0.63 18.99
N THR A 71 -3.94 1.50 18.84
CA THR A 71 -5.36 1.15 19.03
C THR A 71 -6.02 0.61 17.76
N ASP A 72 -5.40 0.80 16.60
CA ASP A 72 -5.85 0.21 15.34
C ASP A 72 -5.44 -1.27 15.26
N PRO A 73 -6.29 -2.19 14.78
CA PRO A 73 -5.93 -3.61 14.65
C PRO A 73 -4.63 -3.86 13.87
N ALA A 74 -4.37 -3.08 12.83
CA ALA A 74 -3.16 -3.14 12.02
C ALA A 74 -1.94 -2.63 12.80
N GLY A 75 -2.05 -1.45 13.43
CA GLY A 75 -0.97 -0.86 14.21
C GLY A 75 -0.65 -1.64 15.49
N LYS A 76 -1.64 -2.25 16.13
CA LYS A 76 -1.44 -3.16 17.27
C LYS A 76 -0.53 -4.34 16.90
N LEU A 77 -0.76 -4.99 15.76
CA LEU A 77 0.08 -6.11 15.30
C LEU A 77 1.53 -5.71 15.04
N VAL A 78 1.74 -4.48 14.53
CA VAL A 78 3.07 -3.89 14.33
C VAL A 78 3.72 -3.58 15.68
N ALA A 79 3.00 -2.93 16.59
CA ALA A 79 3.48 -2.57 17.92
C ALA A 79 3.84 -3.78 18.78
N GLU A 80 3.11 -4.89 18.63
CA GLU A 80 3.38 -6.16 19.32
C GLU A 80 4.53 -6.97 18.69
N GLY A 81 5.13 -6.50 17.59
CA GLY A 81 6.23 -7.20 16.90
C GLY A 81 5.82 -8.54 16.26
N LYS A 82 4.53 -8.77 16.05
CA LYS A 82 3.98 -10.04 15.51
C LYS A 82 4.09 -10.17 14.00
N VAL A 83 4.58 -9.12 13.34
CA VAL A 83 4.62 -9.01 11.88
C VAL A 83 6.03 -8.68 11.40
N LYS A 84 6.36 -9.13 10.20
CA LYS A 84 7.62 -8.80 9.53
C LYS A 84 7.40 -7.78 8.42
N PRO A 85 8.26 -6.76 8.27
CA PRO A 85 8.14 -5.81 7.16
C PRO A 85 8.41 -6.52 5.83
N LEU A 86 7.61 -6.20 4.80
CA LEU A 86 7.98 -6.52 3.43
C LEU A 86 9.09 -5.56 2.95
N PRO A 87 9.88 -5.92 1.92
CA PRO A 87 10.88 -5.02 1.37
C PRO A 87 10.30 -3.65 1.03
N TYR A 88 10.96 -2.60 1.53
CA TYR A 88 10.51 -1.22 1.44
C TYR A 88 11.69 -0.31 1.11
N GLU A 89 11.37 0.90 0.63
CA GLU A 89 12.35 1.92 0.25
C GLU A 89 11.87 3.33 0.63
N THR A 90 11.03 3.37 1.66
CA THR A 90 10.56 4.56 2.35
C THR A 90 11.26 4.62 3.70
N ASP A 91 11.09 5.72 4.43
CA ASP A 91 11.56 5.86 5.80
C ASP A 91 10.98 4.77 6.73
N LYS A 92 9.72 4.36 6.49
CA LYS A 92 9.04 3.29 7.22
C LYS A 92 8.38 2.27 6.30
N PRO A 93 8.30 0.98 6.68
CA PRO A 93 7.56 -0.02 5.92
C PRO A 93 6.06 0.30 5.89
N ARG A 94 5.44 0.09 4.72
CA ARG A 94 4.01 0.35 4.49
C ARG A 94 3.16 -0.93 4.47
N ALA A 95 3.81 -2.08 4.38
CA ALA A 95 3.15 -3.37 4.40
C ALA A 95 3.98 -4.39 5.18
N TYR A 96 3.29 -5.26 5.91
CA TYR A 96 3.89 -6.29 6.74
C TYR A 96 3.21 -7.64 6.48
N PHE A 97 3.97 -8.71 6.67
CA PHE A 97 3.46 -10.07 6.65
C PHE A 97 3.24 -10.58 8.07
N LEU A 98 2.10 -11.24 8.29
CA LEU A 98 1.77 -11.89 9.55
C LEU A 98 2.08 -13.37 9.41
N GLY A 99 2.90 -13.92 10.32
CA GLY A 99 3.33 -15.32 10.29
C GLY A 99 4.71 -15.53 9.67
N ARG A 100 5.04 -16.80 9.39
CA ARG A 100 6.36 -17.21 8.90
C ARG A 100 6.40 -17.19 7.37
N VAL A 101 7.19 -16.29 6.80
CA VAL A 101 7.65 -16.42 5.41
C VAL A 101 8.83 -17.40 5.41
N PRO A 102 8.86 -18.43 4.54
CA PRO A 102 10.03 -19.28 4.37
C PRO A 102 11.27 -18.45 4.05
N ALA A 103 12.41 -18.78 4.65
CA ALA A 103 13.62 -17.93 4.57
C ALA A 103 14.16 -17.81 3.14
N ASP A 104 14.05 -18.87 2.35
CA ASP A 104 14.40 -18.90 0.93
C ASP A 104 13.54 -17.93 0.10
N VAL A 105 12.25 -17.83 0.42
CA VAL A 105 11.33 -16.87 -0.21
C VAL A 105 11.66 -15.45 0.24
N GLU A 106 11.85 -15.23 1.55
CA GLU A 106 12.16 -13.92 2.13
C GLU A 106 13.43 -13.31 1.49
N ASN A 107 14.47 -14.13 1.30
CA ASN A 107 15.74 -13.70 0.70
C ASN A 107 15.65 -13.37 -0.80
N GLN A 108 14.61 -13.85 -1.49
CA GLN A 108 14.41 -13.64 -2.92
C GLN A 108 13.45 -12.48 -3.23
N LEU A 109 12.78 -11.92 -2.23
CA LEU A 109 11.82 -10.84 -2.45
C LEU A 109 12.53 -9.61 -3.05
N PRO A 110 12.20 -9.20 -4.28
CA PRO A 110 12.84 -8.04 -4.88
C PRO A 110 12.39 -6.77 -4.16
N LYS A 111 13.26 -5.77 -4.12
CA LYS A 111 12.81 -4.42 -3.76
C LYS A 111 11.73 -3.96 -4.75
N PRO A 112 10.67 -3.27 -4.30
CA PRO A 112 9.61 -2.84 -5.20
C PRO A 112 10.10 -2.05 -6.42
N SER A 113 11.12 -1.19 -6.26
CA SER A 113 11.71 -0.42 -7.38
C SER A 113 12.37 -1.26 -8.47
N LYS A 114 12.87 -2.45 -8.11
CA LYS A 114 13.54 -3.36 -9.06
C LYS A 114 12.53 -4.15 -9.88
N ALA A 115 11.35 -4.38 -9.33
CA ALA A 115 10.27 -5.04 -10.05
C ALA A 115 9.45 -4.04 -10.88
N LEU A 116 9.35 -2.79 -10.43
CA LEU A 116 8.43 -1.80 -10.96
C LEU A 116 8.95 -0.37 -10.73
N PRO A 117 8.73 0.56 -11.66
CA PRO A 117 9.24 1.92 -11.54
C PRO A 117 8.59 2.68 -10.36
N ARG A 118 9.38 3.55 -9.70
CA ARG A 118 8.91 4.44 -8.63
C ARG A 118 8.75 5.87 -9.12
N ARG A 119 7.76 6.57 -8.56
CA ARG A 119 7.54 7.99 -8.79
C ARG A 119 7.11 8.69 -7.50
N TYR A 120 7.54 9.94 -7.35
CA TYR A 120 7.06 10.84 -6.31
C TYR A 120 5.66 11.35 -6.66
N ILE A 121 4.72 11.25 -5.71
CA ILE A 121 3.36 11.74 -5.85
C ILE A 121 3.13 12.81 -4.77
N PRO A 122 3.18 14.11 -5.14
CA PRO A 122 2.75 15.18 -4.26
C PRO A 122 1.22 15.18 -4.12
N LEU A 123 0.72 15.57 -2.94
CA LEU A 123 -0.71 15.69 -2.65
C LEU A 123 -1.45 16.58 -3.64
N THR A 124 -0.78 17.58 -4.21
CA THR A 124 -1.36 18.50 -5.20
C THR A 124 -1.79 17.82 -6.50
N LEU A 125 -1.27 16.62 -6.80
CA LEU A 125 -1.64 15.84 -7.98
C LEU A 125 -2.77 14.84 -7.73
N VAL A 126 -3.27 14.73 -6.50
CA VAL A 126 -4.40 13.86 -6.14
C VAL A 126 -5.64 14.75 -5.99
N PRO A 127 -6.50 14.86 -7.01
CA PRO A 127 -7.65 15.77 -6.97
C PRO A 127 -8.65 15.38 -5.85
N TYR A 128 -9.16 16.40 -5.16
CA TYR A 128 -10.19 16.31 -4.12
C TYR A 128 -11.60 16.26 -4.69
#